data_AF-A0AAV2U065-F1
#
_entry.id   AF-A0AAV2U065-F1
#
_cell.length_a   1.000
_cell.length_b   1.000
_cell.length_c   1.000
_cell.angle_alpha   90.00
_cell.angle_beta   90.00
_cell.angle_gamma   90.00
#
_symmetry.space_group_name_H-M   'P 1'
#
loop_
_entity.id
_entity.type
_entity.pdbx_description
1 polymer ?
#
loop_
_entity_poly.entity_id
_entity_poly.type
_entity_poly.pdbx_seq_one_letter_code
_entity_poly.pdbx_strand_id
1 'polypeptide(L)'
;MKIIKQASKQASKQASKQASKQASKQASKQVKNSLTRLSLITLLIFHFFLSCSVFSADPKWTSEYGIAPSNVIWGIALGYESEAAAYNSVALGASSLANRPNTVSVGDGDYNLYRQIINVADGVYDFDAVNVRQLNRLSKRVNHVGASAAALASLKAQLGENDKFAFSLGFGSYKNAQAMAIGAVFKPAENVLLNVAGSFSGSEKIVGAGVSWKFGNKSKPAVSTQSAVNSAEVLQLRQEVVMMRSQQAETDKKLYKQAEMESELKQLRRELLEFKKALKK
;
A
#
# COMPACT_ATOMS: atom_id res chain seq x y z
N MET A 1 -69.47 -48.58 -78.78
CA MET A 1 -69.41 -48.32 -77.31
C MET A 1 -68.40 -49.19 -76.54
N LYS A 2 -68.09 -50.44 -76.94
CA LYS A 2 -67.12 -51.32 -76.24
C LYS A 2 -65.64 -50.91 -76.38
N ILE A 3 -65.24 -50.39 -77.56
CA ILE A 3 -63.83 -50.04 -77.87
C ILE A 3 -63.33 -48.85 -77.02
N ILE A 4 -64.17 -47.84 -76.81
CA ILE A 4 -63.83 -46.63 -76.01
C ILE A 4 -63.60 -46.99 -74.54
N LYS A 5 -64.40 -47.91 -73.98
CA LYS A 5 -64.22 -48.40 -72.59
C LYS A 5 -62.92 -49.20 -72.42
N GLN A 6 -62.49 -49.96 -73.42
CA GLN A 6 -61.23 -50.71 -73.37
C GLN A 6 -60.01 -49.79 -73.48
N ALA A 7 -60.04 -48.80 -74.37
CA ALA A 7 -58.99 -47.81 -74.50
C ALA A 7 -58.81 -46.98 -73.22
N SER A 8 -59.90 -46.52 -72.61
CA SER A 8 -59.89 -45.81 -71.32
C SER A 8 -59.31 -46.67 -70.18
N LYS A 9 -59.67 -47.95 -70.11
CA LYS A 9 -59.16 -48.87 -69.08
C LYS A 9 -57.67 -49.18 -69.27
N GLN A 10 -57.17 -49.24 -70.51
CA GLN A 10 -55.75 -49.40 -70.81
C GLN A 10 -54.94 -48.13 -70.49
N ALA A 11 -55.46 -46.96 -70.86
CA ALA A 11 -54.84 -45.67 -70.53
C ALA A 11 -54.74 -45.45 -69.00
N SER A 12 -55.80 -45.76 -68.26
CA SER A 12 -55.80 -45.69 -66.79
C SER A 12 -54.79 -46.65 -66.16
N LYS A 13 -54.67 -47.89 -66.68
CA LYS A 13 -53.65 -48.85 -66.21
C LYS A 13 -52.22 -48.39 -66.52
N GLN A 14 -51.99 -47.77 -67.68
CA GLN A 14 -50.67 -47.23 -68.03
C GLN A 14 -50.30 -46.03 -67.17
N ALA A 15 -51.24 -45.10 -66.92
CA ALA A 15 -51.05 -43.97 -66.03
C ALA A 15 -50.75 -44.40 -64.59
N SER A 16 -51.49 -45.38 -64.06
CA SER A 16 -51.26 -45.98 -62.74
C SER A 16 -49.86 -46.62 -62.63
N LYS A 17 -49.42 -47.36 -63.66
CA LYS A 17 -48.06 -47.94 -63.69
C LYS A 17 -46.96 -46.86 -63.75
N GLN A 18 -47.18 -45.77 -64.48
CA GLN A 18 -46.23 -44.66 -64.55
C GLN A 18 -46.14 -43.90 -63.21
N ALA A 19 -47.28 -43.63 -62.57
CA ALA A 19 -47.35 -43.00 -61.26
C ALA A 19 -46.66 -43.85 -60.17
N SER A 20 -46.91 -45.17 -60.15
CA SER A 20 -46.24 -46.12 -59.25
C SER A 20 -44.71 -46.14 -59.45
N LYS A 21 -44.24 -46.13 -60.70
CA LYS A 21 -42.81 -46.06 -61.00
C LYS A 21 -42.18 -44.74 -60.53
N GLN A 22 -42.85 -43.61 -60.72
CA GLN A 22 -42.39 -42.30 -60.24
C GLN A 22 -42.35 -42.23 -58.71
N ALA A 23 -43.39 -42.73 -58.03
CA ALA A 23 -43.44 -42.80 -56.57
C ALA A 23 -42.31 -43.68 -55.99
N SER A 24 -42.05 -44.86 -56.59
CA SER A 24 -40.93 -45.72 -56.14
C SER A 24 -39.56 -45.07 -56.34
N LYS A 25 -39.38 -44.30 -57.44
CA LYS A 25 -38.15 -43.54 -57.69
C LYS A 25 -37.97 -42.43 -56.66
N GLN A 26 -39.03 -41.71 -56.31
CA GLN A 26 -38.99 -40.67 -55.27
C GLN A 26 -38.70 -41.27 -53.88
N ALA A 27 -39.36 -42.37 -53.52
CA ALA A 27 -39.08 -43.08 -52.27
C ALA A 27 -37.63 -43.58 -52.19
N SER A 28 -37.10 -44.17 -53.27
CA SER A 28 -35.70 -44.63 -53.31
C SER A 28 -34.69 -43.48 -53.19
N LYS A 29 -34.98 -42.29 -53.75
CA LYS A 29 -34.17 -41.08 -53.59
C LYS A 29 -34.22 -40.57 -52.16
N GLN A 30 -35.40 -40.58 -51.54
CA GLN A 30 -35.60 -40.12 -50.16
C GLN A 30 -34.85 -41.03 -49.16
N VAL A 31 -34.92 -42.36 -49.36
CA VAL A 31 -34.17 -43.34 -48.57
C VAL A 31 -32.65 -43.15 -48.78
N LYS A 32 -32.16 -43.02 -50.01
CA LYS A 32 -30.74 -42.75 -50.27
C LYS A 32 -30.24 -41.46 -49.61
N ASN A 33 -31.03 -40.39 -49.66
CA ASN A 33 -30.69 -39.12 -49.00
C ASN A 33 -30.70 -39.21 -47.46
N SER A 34 -31.57 -40.06 -46.88
CA SER A 34 -31.57 -40.28 -45.43
C SER A 34 -30.35 -41.10 -44.98
N LEU A 35 -29.93 -42.09 -45.76
CA LEU A 35 -28.76 -42.92 -45.49
C LEU A 35 -27.45 -42.14 -45.63
N THR A 36 -27.34 -41.24 -46.61
CA THR A 36 -26.17 -40.35 -46.72
C THR A 36 -26.12 -39.34 -45.57
N ARG A 37 -27.27 -38.82 -45.11
CA ARG A 37 -27.32 -37.93 -43.93
C ARG A 37 -26.97 -38.64 -42.63
N LEU A 38 -27.46 -39.87 -42.41
CA LEU A 38 -27.04 -40.67 -41.24
C LEU A 38 -25.55 -40.96 -41.28
N SER A 39 -25.02 -41.38 -42.44
CA SER A 39 -23.58 -41.62 -42.63
C SER A 39 -22.76 -40.37 -42.33
N LEU A 40 -23.20 -39.19 -42.78
CA LEU A 40 -22.52 -37.92 -42.51
C LEU A 40 -22.56 -37.55 -41.03
N ILE A 41 -23.67 -37.81 -40.33
CA ILE A 41 -23.80 -37.56 -38.89
C ILE A 41 -22.90 -38.51 -38.09
N THR A 42 -22.88 -39.81 -38.41
CA THR A 42 -21.93 -40.74 -37.78
C THR A 42 -20.48 -40.39 -38.10
N LEU A 43 -20.17 -39.95 -39.32
CA LEU A 43 -18.82 -39.51 -39.68
C LEU A 43 -18.44 -38.22 -38.93
N LEU A 44 -19.37 -37.27 -38.78
CA LEU A 44 -19.19 -36.04 -37.99
C LEU A 44 -18.99 -36.33 -36.51
N ILE A 45 -19.78 -37.24 -35.93
CA ILE A 45 -19.62 -37.65 -34.52
C ILE A 45 -18.28 -38.39 -34.35
N PHE A 46 -17.90 -39.26 -35.29
CA PHE A 46 -16.62 -39.96 -35.23
C PHE A 46 -15.42 -39.00 -35.41
N HIS A 47 -15.51 -38.00 -36.29
CA HIS A 47 -14.51 -36.94 -36.40
C HIS A 47 -14.51 -36.04 -35.15
N PHE A 48 -15.65 -35.74 -34.54
CA PHE A 48 -15.71 -34.93 -33.32
C PHE A 48 -15.09 -35.66 -32.11
N PHE A 49 -15.34 -36.96 -31.97
CA PHE A 49 -14.75 -37.79 -30.91
C PHE A 49 -13.26 -38.11 -31.16
N LEU A 50 -12.85 -38.37 -32.40
CA LEU A 50 -11.45 -38.60 -32.75
C LEU A 50 -10.63 -37.30 -32.64
N SER A 51 -11.20 -36.15 -33.04
CA SER A 51 -10.62 -34.84 -32.76
C SER A 51 -10.51 -34.59 -31.27
N CYS A 52 -11.51 -34.92 -30.44
CA CYS A 52 -11.42 -34.69 -28.99
C CYS A 52 -10.27 -35.50 -28.32
N SER A 53 -9.93 -36.68 -28.86
CA SER A 53 -8.82 -37.50 -28.33
C SER A 53 -7.43 -37.03 -28.81
N VAL A 54 -7.35 -36.51 -30.04
CA VAL A 54 -6.10 -35.96 -30.62
C VAL A 54 -5.86 -34.50 -30.20
N PHE A 55 -6.92 -33.77 -29.83
CA PHE A 55 -6.90 -32.37 -29.36
C PHE A 55 -6.22 -32.18 -27.98
N SER A 56 -5.97 -33.27 -27.25
CA SER A 56 -5.17 -33.22 -26.00
C SER A 56 -3.66 -33.22 -26.24
N ALA A 57 -3.16 -33.35 -27.47
CA ALA A 57 -1.74 -33.66 -27.75
C ALA A 57 -1.04 -32.74 -28.77
N ASP A 58 -1.66 -31.66 -29.25
CA ASP A 58 -1.05 -30.74 -30.23
C ASP A 58 -0.40 -29.51 -29.53
N PRO A 59 0.94 -29.38 -29.50
CA PRO A 59 1.65 -28.28 -28.83
C PRO A 59 1.52 -26.91 -29.53
N LYS A 60 0.71 -26.82 -30.59
CA LYS A 60 0.41 -25.55 -31.30
C LYS A 60 -0.88 -24.88 -30.81
N TRP A 61 -1.74 -25.58 -30.06
CA TRP A 61 -2.95 -24.99 -29.47
C TRP A 61 -2.70 -24.38 -28.08
N THR A 62 -1.63 -24.80 -27.41
CA THR A 62 -1.13 -24.18 -26.16
C THR A 62 -0.65 -22.74 -26.37
N SER A 63 -0.44 -22.30 -27.62
CA SER A 63 0.02 -20.94 -27.92
C SER A 63 -1.07 -19.91 -28.23
N GLU A 64 -2.33 -20.31 -28.46
CA GLU A 64 -3.39 -19.38 -28.91
C GLU A 64 -4.67 -19.42 -28.04
N TYR A 65 -4.93 -20.53 -27.33
CA TYR A 65 -6.09 -20.67 -26.43
C TYR A 65 -5.71 -21.17 -25.03
N GLY A 66 -4.74 -20.50 -24.40
CA GLY A 66 -4.67 -20.21 -22.95
C GLY A 66 -4.86 -21.31 -21.89
N ILE A 67 -4.94 -22.60 -22.17
CA ILE A 67 -4.96 -23.67 -21.15
C ILE A 67 -3.67 -24.48 -21.29
N ALA A 68 -2.70 -24.24 -20.41
CA ALA A 68 -1.48 -25.03 -20.36
C ALA A 68 -1.68 -26.30 -19.51
N PRO A 69 -1.03 -27.43 -19.84
CA PRO A 69 -1.15 -28.65 -19.03
C PRO A 69 -0.57 -28.40 -17.62
N SER A 70 -1.36 -28.65 -16.58
CA SER A 70 -0.85 -28.72 -15.22
C SER A 70 -0.12 -30.04 -15.02
N ASN A 71 1.18 -29.98 -14.73
CA ASN A 71 1.97 -31.16 -14.37
C ASN A 71 1.63 -31.68 -12.95
N VAL A 72 0.56 -31.17 -12.33
CA VAL A 72 0.20 -31.37 -10.91
C VAL A 72 -1.32 -31.50 -10.74
N ILE A 73 -1.74 -32.35 -9.80
CA ILE A 73 -3.15 -32.60 -9.46
C ILE A 73 -3.83 -31.29 -9.04
N TRP A 74 -5.00 -31.02 -9.62
CA TRP A 74 -5.86 -29.84 -9.37
C TRP A 74 -5.22 -28.48 -9.71
N GLY A 75 -4.17 -28.46 -10.55
CA GLY A 75 -3.61 -27.22 -11.08
C GLY A 75 -4.40 -26.65 -12.26
N ILE A 76 -4.55 -25.33 -12.32
CA ILE A 76 -5.19 -24.61 -13.44
C ILE A 76 -4.21 -23.55 -13.98
N ALA A 77 -3.91 -23.58 -15.26
CA ALA A 77 -3.07 -22.58 -15.92
C ALA A 77 -3.87 -21.87 -17.03
N LEU A 78 -4.06 -20.55 -16.87
CA LEU A 78 -4.84 -19.69 -17.76
C LEU A 78 -3.99 -18.57 -18.35
N GLY A 79 -3.51 -18.77 -19.59
CA GLY A 79 -2.70 -17.80 -20.33
C GLY A 79 -1.57 -18.47 -21.11
N TYR A 80 -1.16 -17.83 -22.21
CA TYR A 80 0.02 -18.24 -22.99
C TYR A 80 1.23 -18.38 -22.07
N GLU A 81 1.96 -19.51 -22.10
CA GLU A 81 3.11 -19.77 -21.23
C GLU A 81 2.84 -19.68 -19.72
N SER A 82 1.59 -19.76 -19.26
CA SER A 82 1.29 -19.88 -17.83
C SER A 82 1.56 -21.31 -17.33
N GLU A 83 2.04 -21.46 -16.09
CA GLU A 83 2.34 -22.77 -15.50
C GLU A 83 1.83 -22.88 -14.06
N ALA A 84 0.94 -23.86 -13.82
CA ALA A 84 0.52 -24.27 -12.48
C ALA A 84 1.41 -25.44 -12.00
N ALA A 85 2.56 -25.08 -11.40
CA ALA A 85 3.60 -26.01 -10.98
C ALA A 85 3.40 -26.62 -9.58
N ALA A 86 2.29 -26.34 -8.89
CA ALA A 86 2.03 -26.81 -7.54
C ALA A 86 0.60 -27.36 -7.35
N TYR A 87 0.42 -28.15 -6.29
CA TYR A 87 -0.85 -28.81 -6.01
C TYR A 87 -1.96 -27.82 -5.70
N ASN A 88 -3.14 -28.00 -6.32
CA ASN A 88 -4.29 -27.12 -6.12
C ASN A 88 -3.93 -25.63 -6.33
N SER A 89 -3.12 -25.31 -7.34
CA SER A 89 -2.69 -23.94 -7.65
C SER A 89 -3.29 -23.42 -8.96
N VAL A 90 -3.39 -22.09 -9.08
CA VAL A 90 -3.91 -21.41 -10.26
C VAL A 90 -2.89 -20.39 -10.77
N ALA A 91 -2.44 -20.52 -12.00
CA ALA A 91 -1.66 -19.50 -12.70
C ALA A 91 -2.56 -18.70 -13.63
N LEU A 92 -2.67 -17.37 -13.43
CA LEU A 92 -3.62 -16.51 -14.13
C LEU A 92 -2.91 -15.35 -14.86
N GLY A 93 -2.97 -15.40 -16.19
CA GLY A 93 -2.35 -14.45 -17.11
C GLY A 93 -1.15 -15.06 -17.82
N ALA A 94 -0.81 -14.52 -19.00
CA ALA A 94 0.31 -15.01 -19.80
C ALA A 94 1.64 -15.01 -19.01
N SER A 95 2.45 -16.05 -19.14
CA SER A 95 3.75 -16.18 -18.47
C SER A 95 3.67 -16.13 -16.94
N SER A 96 2.53 -16.49 -16.32
CA SER A 96 2.41 -16.56 -14.86
C SER A 96 2.84 -17.92 -14.33
N LEU A 97 3.48 -17.95 -13.17
CA LEU A 97 3.94 -19.17 -12.50
C LEU A 97 3.30 -19.30 -11.12
N ALA A 98 2.60 -20.41 -10.87
CA ALA A 98 2.03 -20.77 -9.57
C ALA A 98 2.76 -21.96 -8.94
N ASN A 99 3.88 -21.67 -8.28
CA ASN A 99 4.81 -22.66 -7.71
C ASN A 99 4.59 -22.98 -6.21
N ARG A 100 3.45 -22.57 -5.64
CA ARG A 100 3.06 -22.84 -4.24
C ARG A 100 1.69 -23.52 -4.16
N PRO A 101 1.51 -24.53 -3.29
CA PRO A 101 0.24 -25.24 -3.21
C PRO A 101 -0.86 -24.37 -2.61
N ASN A 102 -2.11 -24.55 -3.05
CA ASN A 102 -3.28 -23.77 -2.59
C ASN A 102 -3.12 -22.25 -2.82
N THR A 103 -2.62 -21.83 -3.98
CA THR A 103 -2.42 -20.40 -4.30
C THR A 103 -2.95 -20.02 -5.67
N VAL A 104 -3.23 -18.73 -5.85
CA VAL A 104 -3.45 -18.11 -7.16
C VAL A 104 -2.30 -17.15 -7.43
N SER A 105 -1.56 -17.38 -8.51
CA SER A 105 -0.52 -16.48 -8.99
C SER A 105 -1.04 -15.67 -10.17
N VAL A 106 -0.80 -14.36 -10.14
CA VAL A 106 -1.15 -13.42 -11.21
C VAL A 106 0.07 -12.92 -11.98
N GLY A 107 1.21 -13.59 -11.83
CA GLY A 107 2.49 -13.20 -12.43
C GLY A 107 3.56 -14.25 -12.17
N ASP A 108 4.82 -13.84 -12.26
CA ASP A 108 5.98 -14.67 -12.02
C ASP A 108 7.06 -13.90 -11.26
N GLY A 109 7.34 -14.34 -10.04
CA GLY A 109 8.33 -13.73 -9.16
C GLY A 109 9.76 -13.90 -9.64
N ASP A 110 10.07 -14.98 -10.36
CA ASP A 110 11.41 -15.27 -10.86
C ASP A 110 11.80 -14.31 -12.00
N TYR A 111 10.80 -13.81 -12.74
CA TYR A 111 10.96 -12.82 -13.80
C TYR A 111 10.56 -11.38 -13.39
N ASN A 112 10.31 -11.11 -12.11
CA ASN A 112 9.77 -9.83 -11.62
C ASN A 112 8.48 -9.37 -12.36
N LEU A 113 7.70 -10.33 -12.85
CA LEU A 113 6.43 -10.09 -13.52
C LEU A 113 5.32 -10.03 -12.47
N TYR A 114 4.86 -8.82 -12.14
CA TYR A 114 3.73 -8.62 -11.23
C TYR A 114 2.59 -7.94 -11.98
N ARG A 115 1.35 -8.33 -11.68
CA ARG A 115 0.15 -7.66 -12.18
C ARG A 115 -0.58 -6.97 -11.05
N GLN A 116 -1.13 -5.80 -11.36
CA GLN A 116 -2.06 -5.13 -10.47
C GLN A 116 -3.43 -5.82 -10.56
N ILE A 117 -4.04 -6.08 -9.40
CA ILE A 117 -5.43 -6.51 -9.30
C ILE A 117 -6.26 -5.24 -9.03
N ILE A 118 -6.97 -4.76 -10.04
CA ILE A 118 -7.77 -3.52 -9.98
C ILE A 118 -9.24 -3.82 -9.72
N ASN A 119 -10.00 -2.79 -9.31
CA ASN A 119 -11.43 -2.88 -8.98
C ASN A 119 -11.76 -3.80 -7.78
N VAL A 120 -10.84 -3.90 -6.83
CA VAL A 120 -11.05 -4.62 -5.57
C VAL A 120 -11.82 -3.73 -4.59
N ALA A 121 -13.04 -4.14 -4.24
CA ALA A 121 -13.86 -3.48 -3.21
C ALA A 121 -13.18 -3.53 -1.82
N ASP A 122 -13.70 -2.80 -0.84
CA ASP A 122 -13.19 -2.92 0.53
C ASP A 122 -13.49 -4.32 1.07
N GLY A 123 -12.48 -5.01 1.60
CA GLY A 123 -12.68 -6.24 2.34
C GLY A 123 -13.49 -6.02 3.60
N VAL A 124 -14.37 -6.97 3.93
CA VAL A 124 -15.30 -6.92 5.07
C VAL A 124 -15.03 -8.07 6.05
N TYR A 125 -14.71 -9.26 5.55
CA TYR A 125 -14.40 -10.44 6.35
C TYR A 125 -12.89 -10.65 6.51
N ASP A 126 -12.49 -11.47 7.49
CA ASP A 126 -11.09 -11.69 7.86
C ASP A 126 -10.20 -12.23 6.71
N PHE A 127 -10.81 -12.90 5.71
CA PHE A 127 -10.11 -13.49 4.57
C PHE A 127 -10.30 -12.71 3.26
N ASP A 128 -10.92 -11.53 3.30
CA ASP A 128 -11.05 -10.67 2.11
C ASP A 128 -9.74 -9.95 1.79
N ALA A 129 -9.51 -9.67 0.51
CA ALA A 129 -8.37 -8.86 0.08
C ALA A 129 -8.52 -7.40 0.56
N VAL A 130 -7.41 -6.81 0.99
CA VAL A 130 -7.33 -5.39 1.39
C VAL A 130 -6.88 -4.55 0.20
N ASN A 131 -7.62 -3.49 -0.12
CA ASN A 131 -7.21 -2.54 -1.17
C ASN A 131 -6.33 -1.40 -0.64
N VAL A 132 -5.72 -0.64 -1.56
CA VAL A 132 -4.81 0.48 -1.22
C VAL A 132 -5.51 1.58 -0.42
N ARG A 133 -6.82 1.79 -0.60
CA ARG A 133 -7.57 2.81 0.17
C ARG A 133 -7.71 2.43 1.64
N GLN A 134 -7.96 1.16 1.95
CA GLN A 134 -7.94 0.65 3.33
C GLN A 134 -6.55 0.82 3.95
N LEU A 135 -5.49 0.44 3.24
CA LEU A 135 -4.12 0.60 3.71
C LEU A 135 -3.74 2.08 3.95
N ASN A 136 -4.14 2.99 3.06
CA ASN A 136 -3.89 4.43 3.21
C ASN A 136 -4.61 5.02 4.43
N ARG A 137 -5.84 4.56 4.73
CA ARG A 137 -6.54 4.95 5.96
C ARG A 137 -5.77 4.48 7.20
N LEU A 138 -5.30 3.24 7.19
CA LEU A 138 -4.45 2.72 8.27
C LEU A 138 -3.15 3.52 8.40
N SER A 139 -2.45 3.80 7.30
CA SER A 139 -1.20 4.57 7.33
C SER A 139 -1.40 5.98 7.90
N LYS A 140 -2.50 6.66 7.55
CA LYS A 140 -2.86 7.96 8.15
C LYS A 140 -3.07 7.82 9.65
N ARG A 141 -3.87 6.83 10.07
CA ARG A 141 -4.12 6.53 11.49
C ARG A 141 -2.82 6.28 12.26
N VAL A 142 -1.89 5.50 11.70
CA VAL A 142 -0.57 5.24 12.31
C VAL A 142 0.22 6.54 12.47
N ASN A 143 0.21 7.43 11.48
CA ASN A 143 0.92 8.72 11.60
C ASN A 143 0.35 9.59 12.72
N HIS A 144 -0.99 9.66 12.83
CA HIS A 144 -1.69 10.37 13.90
C HIS A 144 -1.37 9.77 15.28
N VAL A 145 -1.35 8.44 15.40
CA VAL A 145 -0.96 7.75 16.64
C VAL A 145 0.50 8.04 17.00
N GLY A 146 1.41 8.05 16.03
CA GLY A 146 2.82 8.39 16.26
C GLY A 146 3.00 9.85 16.72
N ALA A 147 2.28 10.79 16.12
CA ALA A 147 2.30 12.19 16.52
C ALA A 147 1.73 12.36 17.94
N SER A 148 0.63 11.66 18.25
CA SER A 148 0.03 11.64 19.59
C SER A 148 0.97 11.07 20.65
N ALA A 149 1.71 10.01 20.32
CA ALA A 149 2.74 9.47 21.22
C ALA A 149 3.84 10.50 21.50
N ALA A 150 4.31 11.22 20.47
CA ALA A 150 5.27 12.31 20.64
C ALA A 150 4.70 13.47 21.50
N ALA A 151 3.42 13.80 21.33
CA ALA A 151 2.75 14.84 22.11
C ALA A 151 2.58 14.44 23.58
N LEU A 152 2.21 13.19 23.84
CA LEU A 152 2.13 12.65 25.20
C LEU A 152 3.51 12.60 25.87
N ALA A 153 4.56 12.27 25.11
CA ALA A 153 5.93 12.25 25.61
C ALA A 153 6.48 13.65 25.95
N SER A 154 5.97 14.71 25.30
CA SER A 154 6.35 16.09 25.61
C SER A 154 5.62 16.67 26.83
N LEU A 155 4.66 15.94 27.42
CA LEU A 155 3.97 16.37 28.62
C LEU A 155 4.94 16.44 29.80
N LYS A 156 5.19 17.67 30.26
CA LYS A 156 6.00 17.94 31.45
C LYS A 156 5.16 18.68 32.48
N ALA A 157 4.61 17.95 33.44
CA ALA A 157 3.96 18.53 34.62
C ALA A 157 4.98 18.60 35.76
N GLN A 158 5.35 19.81 36.18
CA GLN A 158 6.23 20.01 37.34
C GLN A 158 5.34 20.24 38.56
N LEU A 159 5.51 19.40 39.58
CA LEU A 159 4.86 19.54 40.88
C LEU A 159 5.88 20.11 41.87
N GLY A 160 5.58 21.25 42.50
CA GLY A 160 6.36 21.76 43.61
C GLY A 160 6.28 20.88 44.86
N GLU A 161 7.03 21.24 45.90
CA GLU A 161 7.12 20.45 47.13
C GLU A 161 5.75 20.32 47.84
N ASN A 162 4.95 21.38 47.84
CA ASN A 162 3.60 21.41 48.42
C ASN A 162 2.45 21.19 47.42
N ASP A 163 2.72 21.12 46.12
CA ASP A 163 1.66 21.00 45.11
C ASP A 163 1.14 19.56 45.04
N LYS A 164 -0.20 19.42 45.05
CA LYS A 164 -0.87 18.12 44.93
C LYS A 164 -1.29 17.78 43.50
N PHE A 165 -1.42 18.77 42.62
CA PHE A 165 -1.84 18.58 41.23
C PHE A 165 -1.10 19.54 40.29
N ALA A 166 -0.85 19.08 39.07
CA ALA A 166 -0.25 19.89 38.00
C ALA A 166 -0.83 19.47 36.64
N PHE A 167 -0.98 20.43 35.74
CA PHE A 167 -1.43 20.20 34.37
C PHE A 167 -0.29 20.44 33.38
N SER A 168 -0.34 19.78 32.24
CA SER A 168 0.61 19.95 31.15
C SER A 168 -0.09 19.92 29.80
N LEU A 169 0.51 20.61 28.84
CA LEU A 169 0.13 20.61 27.44
C LEU A 169 1.35 20.20 26.63
N GLY A 170 1.14 19.30 25.66
CA GLY A 170 2.17 18.74 24.82
C GLY A 170 1.77 18.83 23.37
N PHE A 171 2.75 19.03 22.51
CA PHE A 171 2.60 18.97 21.07
C PHE A 171 3.58 17.94 20.52
N GLY A 172 3.18 17.26 19.46
CA GLY A 172 3.96 16.20 18.83
C GLY A 172 3.71 16.14 17.35
N SER A 173 4.73 15.76 16.61
CA SER A 173 4.65 15.60 15.16
C SER A 173 5.29 14.27 14.77
N TYR A 174 4.71 13.60 13.79
CA TYR A 174 5.25 12.39 13.20
C TYR A 174 4.89 12.32 11.72
N LYS A 175 5.91 12.24 10.85
CA LYS A 175 5.78 12.36 9.39
C LYS A 175 4.94 13.58 9.01
N ASN A 176 3.74 13.37 8.48
CA ASN A 176 2.82 14.40 7.99
C ASN A 176 1.62 14.64 8.93
N ALA A 177 1.68 14.15 10.17
CA ALA A 177 0.64 14.34 11.17
C ALA A 177 1.15 15.11 12.39
N GLN A 178 0.27 15.91 13.00
CA GLN A 178 0.53 16.66 14.23
C GLN A 178 -0.53 16.28 15.27
N ALA A 179 -0.16 16.34 16.53
CA ALA A 179 -1.02 16.01 17.65
C ALA A 179 -0.83 16.98 18.81
N MET A 180 -1.88 17.13 19.59
CA MET A 180 -1.87 17.86 20.85
C MET A 180 -2.28 16.91 21.97
N ALA A 181 -1.62 17.03 23.11
CA ALA A 181 -1.85 16.23 24.29
C ALA A 181 -2.06 17.13 25.50
N ILE A 182 -2.95 16.71 26.39
CA ILE A 182 -3.16 17.30 27.71
C ILE A 182 -2.86 16.25 28.76
N GLY A 183 -2.21 16.66 29.85
CA GLY A 183 -1.85 15.79 30.95
C GLY A 183 -2.20 16.43 32.29
N ALA A 184 -2.47 15.58 33.27
CA ALA A 184 -2.59 15.94 34.67
C ALA A 184 -1.78 14.95 35.50
N VAL A 185 -1.07 15.46 36.51
CA VAL A 185 -0.36 14.64 37.49
C VAL A 185 -0.85 15.01 38.87
N PHE A 186 -1.19 14.00 39.68
CA PHE A 186 -1.67 14.11 41.05
C PHE A 186 -0.72 13.39 42.01
N LYS A 187 -0.38 14.03 43.13
CA LYS A 187 0.55 13.53 44.14
C LYS A 187 -0.21 13.25 45.45
N PRO A 188 -0.80 12.05 45.62
CA PRO A 188 -1.55 11.71 46.85
C PRO A 188 -0.64 11.60 48.09
N ALA A 189 0.62 11.20 47.91
CA ALA A 189 1.64 11.08 48.96
C ALA A 189 3.01 11.54 48.43
N GLU A 190 3.94 11.91 49.31
CA GLU A 190 5.27 12.44 48.91
C GLU A 190 6.09 11.48 48.02
N ASN A 191 5.78 10.18 48.05
CA ASN A 191 6.44 9.12 47.30
C ASN A 191 5.61 8.54 46.16
N VAL A 192 4.38 9.03 45.91
CA VAL A 192 3.47 8.49 44.88
C VAL A 192 3.03 9.60 43.94
N LEU A 193 3.20 9.38 42.65
CA LEU A 193 2.70 10.24 41.58
C LEU A 193 1.74 9.42 40.71
N LEU A 194 0.54 9.94 40.51
CA LEU A 194 -0.43 9.43 39.55
C LEU A 194 -0.46 10.39 38.37
N ASN A 195 -0.42 9.88 37.14
CA ASN A 195 -0.56 10.69 35.94
C ASN A 195 -1.71 10.18 35.08
N VAL A 196 -2.41 11.10 34.42
CA VAL A 196 -3.45 10.83 33.44
C VAL A 196 -3.23 11.78 32.28
N ALA A 197 -3.30 11.28 31.06
CA ALA A 197 -3.09 12.08 29.87
C ALA A 197 -4.01 11.65 28.73
N GLY A 198 -4.40 12.61 27.90
CA GLY A 198 -5.18 12.39 26.70
C GLY A 198 -4.56 13.16 25.54
N SER A 199 -4.65 12.63 24.32
CA SER A 199 -4.21 13.32 23.11
C SER A 199 -5.20 13.17 21.97
N PHE A 200 -5.14 14.12 21.05
CA PHE A 200 -5.97 14.18 19.86
C PHE A 200 -5.12 14.54 18.63
N SER A 201 -5.36 13.82 17.56
CA SER A 201 -4.70 14.01 16.27
C SER A 201 -5.64 13.58 15.15
N GLY A 202 -6.20 14.56 14.42
CA GLY A 202 -7.23 14.28 13.41
C GLY A 202 -8.45 13.59 14.02
N SER A 203 -8.76 12.38 13.55
CA SER A 203 -9.83 11.52 14.09
C SER A 203 -9.40 10.64 15.28
N GLU A 204 -8.10 10.52 15.55
CA GLU A 204 -7.58 9.63 16.57
C GLU A 204 -7.54 10.30 17.94
N LYS A 205 -7.93 9.55 18.97
CA LYS A 205 -7.90 9.96 20.37
C LYS A 205 -7.18 8.87 21.17
N ILE A 206 -6.23 9.26 22.01
CA ILE A 206 -5.50 8.32 22.87
C ILE A 206 -5.63 8.80 24.31
N VAL A 207 -5.85 7.89 25.24
CA VAL A 207 -5.88 8.16 26.68
C VAL A 207 -4.93 7.19 27.36
N GLY A 208 -4.18 7.67 28.34
CA GLY A 208 -3.27 6.88 29.16
C GLY A 208 -3.29 7.35 30.61
N ALA A 209 -2.92 6.44 31.51
CA ALA A 209 -2.71 6.74 32.91
C ALA A 209 -1.55 5.91 33.44
N GLY A 210 -0.89 6.39 34.48
CA GLY A 210 0.27 5.74 35.08
C GLY A 210 0.47 6.11 36.53
N VAL A 211 1.30 5.32 37.21
CA VAL A 211 1.72 5.53 38.59
C VAL A 211 3.24 5.45 38.66
N SER A 212 3.84 6.32 39.46
CA SER A 212 5.27 6.32 39.75
C SER A 212 5.49 6.35 41.25
N TRP A 213 6.41 5.52 41.73
CA TRP A 213 6.84 5.47 43.13
C TRP A 213 8.28 5.90 43.28
N LYS A 214 8.57 6.72 44.29
CA LYS A 214 9.93 7.15 44.63
C LYS A 214 10.43 6.35 45.84
N PHE A 215 11.59 5.73 45.72
CA PHE A 215 12.28 5.01 46.80
C PHE A 215 13.52 5.82 47.25
N GLY A 216 13.74 5.96 48.57
CA GLY A 216 14.88 6.68 49.13
C GLY A 216 14.56 7.40 50.44
N ASN A 217 15.48 7.35 51.41
CA ASN A 217 15.30 7.79 52.79
C ASN A 217 14.94 9.29 52.91
N LYS A 218 14.02 9.59 53.84
CA LYS A 218 13.72 10.94 54.29
C LYS A 218 14.92 11.49 55.07
N SER A 219 15.56 12.51 54.53
CA SER A 219 16.33 13.46 55.34
C SER A 219 15.82 14.86 54.99
N LYS A 220 14.81 15.33 55.71
CA LYS A 220 14.71 16.77 55.96
C LYS A 220 15.76 17.07 57.02
N PRO A 221 16.76 17.94 56.81
CA PRO A 221 17.01 18.94 57.81
C PRO A 221 15.91 19.99 57.65
N ALA A 222 15.22 20.27 58.74
CA ALA A 222 14.54 21.54 58.92
C ALA A 222 15.47 22.66 58.43
N VAL A 223 14.91 23.61 57.67
CA VAL A 223 15.54 24.86 57.20
C VAL A 223 16.96 25.08 57.75
N SER A 224 17.98 24.65 57.01
CA SER A 224 19.34 25.14 57.21
C SER A 224 20.00 25.19 55.85
N THR A 225 20.32 26.41 55.42
CA THR A 225 21.35 26.74 54.42
C THR A 225 21.26 26.23 52.97
N GLN A 226 20.34 25.35 52.54
CA GLN A 226 20.34 24.91 51.12
C GLN A 226 19.80 25.94 50.12
N SER A 227 18.87 26.81 50.56
CA SER A 227 18.48 28.02 49.80
C SER A 227 19.62 29.04 49.72
N ALA A 228 20.62 28.95 50.60
CA ALA A 228 21.82 29.78 50.56
C ALA A 228 22.92 29.20 49.65
N VAL A 229 23.14 27.87 49.60
CA VAL A 229 24.12 27.28 48.66
C VAL A 229 23.65 27.31 47.21
N ASN A 230 22.35 27.12 46.94
CA ASN A 230 21.83 27.42 45.60
C ASN A 230 21.88 28.92 45.27
N SER A 231 21.83 29.81 46.27
CA SER A 231 22.02 31.24 45.99
C SER A 231 23.48 31.59 45.75
N ALA A 232 24.47 30.95 46.39
CA ALA A 232 25.89 31.27 46.18
C ALA A 232 26.39 30.78 44.81
N GLU A 233 26.02 29.58 44.39
CA GLU A 233 26.39 29.04 43.07
C GLU A 233 25.59 29.72 41.95
N VAL A 234 24.31 30.03 42.17
CA VAL A 234 23.51 30.84 41.21
C VAL A 234 23.96 32.30 41.21
N LEU A 235 24.44 32.87 42.32
CA LEU A 235 25.03 34.22 42.35
C LEU A 235 26.39 34.22 41.66
N GLN A 236 27.20 33.18 41.81
CA GLN A 236 28.46 33.02 41.07
C GLN A 236 28.21 32.82 39.58
N LEU A 237 27.26 31.97 39.18
CA LEU A 237 26.84 31.81 37.78
C LEU A 237 26.24 33.10 37.22
N ARG A 238 25.45 33.85 38.00
CA ARG A 238 24.94 35.17 37.58
C ARG A 238 26.06 36.19 37.45
N GLN A 239 27.04 36.19 38.35
CA GLN A 239 28.24 37.02 38.25
C GLN A 239 29.08 36.64 37.03
N GLU A 240 29.25 35.35 36.76
CA GLU A 240 29.97 34.85 35.58
C GLU A 240 29.24 35.24 34.28
N VAL A 241 27.92 35.11 34.20
CA VAL A 241 27.13 35.54 33.03
C VAL A 241 27.20 37.06 32.83
N VAL A 242 27.24 37.85 33.91
CA VAL A 242 27.44 39.32 33.81
C VAL A 242 28.85 39.67 33.34
N MET A 243 29.87 38.98 33.86
CA MET A 243 31.27 39.18 33.45
C MET A 243 31.53 38.71 32.01
N MET A 244 30.88 37.64 31.58
CA MET A 244 30.93 37.14 30.21
C MET A 244 30.26 38.12 29.23
N ARG A 245 29.13 38.72 29.63
CA ARG A 245 28.48 39.79 28.86
C ARG A 245 29.32 41.08 28.79
N SER A 246 30.05 41.43 29.86
CA SER A 246 30.98 42.56 29.79
C SER A 246 32.17 42.29 28.88
N GLN A 247 32.67 41.05 28.84
CA GLN A 247 33.70 40.64 27.87
C GLN A 247 33.18 40.72 26.43
N GLN A 248 31.95 40.29 26.16
CA GLN A 248 31.32 40.42 24.84
C GLN A 248 31.24 41.90 24.41
N ALA A 249 30.84 42.80 25.31
CA ALA A 249 30.81 44.24 25.01
C ALA A 249 32.19 44.84 24.75
N GLU A 250 33.25 44.35 25.40
CA GLU A 250 34.62 44.78 25.12
C GLU A 250 35.15 44.22 23.79
N THR A 251 34.83 42.97 23.45
CA THR A 251 35.16 42.41 22.15
C THR A 251 34.48 43.17 21.03
N ASP A 252 33.22 43.57 21.21
CA ASP A 252 32.49 44.39 20.24
C ASP A 252 33.16 45.76 20.08
N LYS A 253 33.56 46.42 21.18
CA LYS A 253 34.32 47.68 21.11
C LYS A 253 35.67 47.55 20.38
N LYS A 254 36.39 46.44 20.58
CA LYS A 254 37.63 46.16 19.84
C LYS A 254 37.36 45.96 18.36
N LEU A 255 36.28 45.24 18.02
CA LEU A 255 35.85 45.04 16.64
C LEU A 255 35.51 46.38 15.96
N TYR A 256 34.79 47.28 16.64
CA TYR A 256 34.49 48.63 16.13
C TYR A 256 35.76 49.45 15.86
N LYS A 257 36.72 49.47 16.80
CA LYS A 257 38.00 50.16 16.59
C LYS A 257 38.81 49.58 15.43
N GLN A 258 38.73 48.26 15.24
CA GLN A 258 39.42 47.59 14.14
C GLN A 258 38.80 47.93 12.78
N ALA A 259 37.46 48.06 12.70
CA ALA A 259 36.78 48.51 11.50
C ALA A 259 37.10 49.98 11.15
N GLU A 260 37.26 50.84 12.16
CA GLU A 260 37.66 52.25 11.98
C GLU A 260 39.09 52.36 11.42
N MET A 261 40.05 51.65 12.03
CA MET A 261 41.42 51.54 11.52
C MET A 261 41.48 51.01 10.07
N GLU A 262 40.61 50.06 9.71
CA GLU A 262 40.53 49.55 8.34
C GLU A 262 40.03 50.61 7.35
N SER A 263 39.10 51.47 7.79
CA SER A 263 38.58 52.57 6.97
C SER A 263 39.65 53.65 6.71
N GLU A 264 40.44 53.99 7.73
CA GLU A 264 41.56 54.93 7.63
C GLU A 264 42.64 54.38 6.70
N LEU A 265 43.01 53.10 6.83
CA LEU A 265 43.95 52.43 5.91
C LEU A 265 43.48 52.47 4.45
N LYS A 266 42.17 52.31 4.20
CA LYS A 266 41.59 52.41 2.86
C LYS A 266 41.58 53.83 2.31
N GLN A 267 41.43 54.85 3.17
CA GLN A 267 41.55 56.25 2.76
C GLN A 267 43.00 56.60 2.43
N LEU A 268 43.94 56.25 3.32
CA LEU A 268 45.36 56.49 3.12
C LEU A 268 45.89 55.83 1.84
N ARG A 269 45.44 54.60 1.56
CA ARG A 269 45.79 53.88 0.32
C ARG A 269 45.22 54.56 -0.94
N ARG A 270 44.05 55.19 -0.85
CA ARG A 270 43.47 55.96 -1.97
C ARG A 270 44.25 57.25 -2.21
N GLU A 271 44.62 57.97 -1.16
CA GLU A 271 45.45 59.18 -1.27
C GLU A 271 46.82 58.88 -1.87
N LEU A 272 47.49 57.81 -1.42
CA LEU A 272 48.75 57.37 -2.02
C LEU A 272 48.60 57.00 -3.50
N LEU A 273 47.46 56.43 -3.89
CA LEU A 273 47.19 56.08 -5.29
C LEU A 273 47.01 57.33 -6.16
N GLU A 274 46.30 58.34 -5.65
CA GLU A 274 46.14 59.63 -6.33
C GLU A 274 47.45 60.42 -6.40
N PHE A 275 48.25 60.43 -5.32
CA PHE A 275 49.58 61.03 -5.32
C PHE A 275 50.52 60.36 -6.32
N LYS A 276 50.47 59.02 -6.43
CA LYS A 276 51.24 58.25 -7.42
C LYS A 276 50.81 58.53 -8.86
N LYS A 277 49.52 58.80 -9.11
CA LYS A 277 49.04 59.24 -10.43
C LYS A 277 49.48 60.66 -10.76
N ALA A 278 49.47 61.56 -9.78
CA ALA A 278 49.93 62.94 -9.95
C ALA A 278 51.42 63.04 -10.31
N LEU A 279 52.26 62.17 -9.74
CA LEU A 279 53.70 62.06 -10.06
C LEU A 279 54.00 61.45 -11.46
N LYS A 280 53.00 60.93 -12.17
CA LYS A 280 53.15 60.28 -13.49
C LYS A 280 52.69 61.16 -14.67
N LYS A 281 52.34 62.42 -14.42
CA LYS A 281 52.10 63.47 -15.42
C LYS A 281 53.23 64.48 -15.38
#